data_AF-A0A2V5V5U1-F1
#
_entry.id   AF-A0A2V5V5U1-F1
#
_cell.length_a   1.000
_cell.length_b   1.000
_cell.length_c   1.000
_cell.angle_alpha   90.00
_cell.angle_beta   90.00
_cell.angle_gamma   90.00
#
_symmetry.space_group_name_H-M   'P 1'
#
loop_
_entity.id
_entity.type
_entity.pdbx_description
1 polymer ?
#
loop_
_entity_poly.entity_id
_entity_poly.type
_entity_poly.pdbx_seq_one_letter_code
_entity_poly.pdbx_strand_id
1 'polypeptide(L)' 'SAKIVDLTDDRATVEGTLSAGGKVCATCRGVFVAVREGHPAYHRW' A
#
# COMPACT_ATOMS: atom_id res chain seq x y z
N SER A 1 -11.87 -3.04 2.62
CA SER A 1 -11.62 -1.59 2.75
C SER A 1 -10.11 -1.34 2.85
N ALA A 2 -9.66 -0.10 2.86
CA ALA A 2 -8.25 0.22 3.09
C ALA A 2 -8.12 1.52 3.90
N LYS A 3 -7.09 1.60 4.76
CA LYS A 3 -6.78 2.78 5.56
C LYS A 3 -5.27 2.99 5.66
N ILE A 4 -4.85 4.24 5.68
CA ILE A 4 -3.46 4.62 5.94
C ILE A 4 -3.22 4.47 7.45
N VAL A 5 -2.11 3.84 7.81
CA VAL A 5 -1.71 3.66 9.21
C VAL A 5 -0.37 4.31 9.52
N ASP A 6 0.41 4.65 8.49
CA ASP A 6 1.62 5.45 8.61
C ASP A 6 1.85 6.21 7.30
N LEU A 7 2.34 7.45 7.40
CA LEU A 7 2.54 8.34 6.27
C LEU A 7 3.80 9.18 6.47
N THR A 8 4.71 9.10 5.50
CA THR A 8 5.91 9.93 5.39
C THR A 8 5.91 10.69 4.05
N ASP A 9 6.98 11.43 3.74
CA ASP A 9 7.09 12.17 2.48
C ASP A 9 7.09 11.25 1.24
N ASP A 10 7.76 10.09 1.33
CA ASP A 10 7.97 9.18 0.20
C ASP A 10 7.22 7.85 0.34
N ARG A 11 6.55 7.59 1.47
CA ARG A 11 5.91 6.28 1.75
C ARG A 11 4.57 6.42 2.45
N ALA A 12 3.69 5.47 2.15
CA ALA A 12 2.47 5.25 2.91
C ALA A 12 2.35 3.76 3.26
N THR A 13 2.19 3.45 4.54
CA THR A 13 1.80 2.10 4.95
C THR A 13 0.28 2.02 5.03
N VAL A 14 -0.30 1.06 4.32
CA VAL A 14 -1.75 0.88 4.20
C VAL A 14 -2.12 -0.51 4.71
N GLU A 15 -3.16 -0.56 5.54
CA GLU A 15 -3.83 -1.80 5.91
C GLU A 15 -5.11 -1.95 5.10
N GLY A 16 -5.31 -3.14 4.52
CA GLY A 16 -6.47 -3.49 3.73
C GLY A 16 -7.20 -4.72 4.27
N THR A 17 -8.50 -4.78 4.01
CA THR A 17 -9.35 -5.95 4.22
C THR A 17 -10.06 -6.32 2.93
N LEU A 18 -10.13 -7.62 2.65
CA LEU A 18 -10.97 -8.19 1.60
C LEU A 18 -12.15 -8.88 2.25
N SER A 19 -13.35 -8.59 1.74
CA SER A 19 -14.59 -9.20 2.21
C SER A 19 -15.29 -9.93 1.08
N ALA A 20 -15.85 -11.11 1.39
CA ALA A 20 -16.70 -11.89 0.50
C ALA A 20 -17.93 -12.36 1.27
N GLY A 21 -19.13 -12.23 0.69
CA GLY A 21 -20.38 -12.58 1.37
C GLY A 21 -20.60 -11.82 2.69
N GLY A 22 -20.14 -10.56 2.78
CA GLY A 22 -20.26 -9.74 3.98
C GLY A 22 -19.29 -10.11 5.12
N LYS A 23 -18.41 -11.10 4.93
CA LYS A 23 -17.39 -11.50 5.92
C LYS A 23 -16.00 -11.12 5.42
N VAL A 24 -15.16 -10.62 6.31
CA VAL A 24 -13.73 -10.43 6.01
C VAL A 24 -13.10 -11.81 5.85
N CYS A 25 -12.43 -12.03 4.73
CA CYS A 25 -11.77 -13.30 4.41
C CYS A 25 -10.25 -13.17 4.25
N ALA A 26 -9.73 -11.95 4.04
CA ALA A 26 -8.30 -11.69 4.04
C ALA A 26 -7.99 -10.28 4.54
N THR A 27 -6.77 -10.12 5.03
CA THR A 27 -6.17 -8.82 5.35
C THR A 27 -4.86 -8.67 4.59
N CYS A 28 -4.46 -7.44 4.31
CA CYS A 28 -3.16 -7.15 3.74
C CYS A 28 -2.54 -5.93 4.41
N ARG A 29 -1.21 -5.88 4.43
CA ARG A 29 -0.43 -4.70 4.80
C ARG A 29 0.57 -4.45 3.69
N GLY A 30 0.51 -3.29 3.08
CA GLY A 30 1.37 -2.89 1.97
C GLY A 30 2.04 -1.56 2.23
N VAL A 31 3.26 -1.40 1.72
CA VAL A 31 3.95 -0.12 1.69
C VAL A 31 3.95 0.39 0.26
N PHE A 32 3.36 1.56 0.05
CA PHE A 32 3.41 2.29 -1.20
C PHE A 32 4.58 3.27 -1.13
N VAL A 33 5.37 3.34 -2.19
CA VAL A 33 6.58 4.18 -2.26
C VAL A 33 6.47 5.10 -3.47
N ALA A 34 6.67 6.40 -3.28
CA ALA A 34 6.77 7.37 -4.35
C ALA A 34 8.12 7.21 -5.08
N VAL A 35 8.08 6.74 -6.32
CA VAL A 35 9.28 6.51 -7.13
C VAL A 35 9.57 7.75 -7.99
N ARG A 36 10.63 8.48 -7.65
CA ARG A 36 11.11 9.68 -8.38
C ARG A 36 12.35 9.37 -9.22
N GLU A 37 12.71 10.27 -10.14
CA GLU A 37 13.91 10.14 -10.97
C GLU A 37 15.16 9.94 -10.09
N GLY A 38 16.05 9.02 -10.48
CA GLY A 38 17.21 8.59 -9.69
C GLY A 38 16.95 7.38 -8.78
N HIS A 39 15.71 6.95 -8.56
CA HIS A 39 15.41 5.72 -7.82
C HIS A 39 15.73 4.47 -8.67
N PRO A 40 16.34 3.40 -8.12
CA PRO A 40 16.71 2.21 -8.91
C PRO A 40 15.55 1.54 -9.65
N ALA A 41 14.34 1.73 -9.14
CA ALA A 41 13.11 1.23 -9.75
C ALA A 41 12.44 2.22 -10.72
N TYR A 42 12.99 3.42 -10.96
CA TYR A 42 12.32 4.49 -11.73
C TYR A 42 11.96 4.10 -13.18
N HIS A 43 12.66 3.14 -13.77
CA HIS A 43 12.35 2.61 -15.11
C HIS A 43 11.83 1.16 -15.09
N ARG A 44 11.36 0.67 -13.94
CA ARG A 44 11.02 -0.74 -13.72
C ARG A 44 9.52 -0.98 -13.47
N TRP A 45 8.68 -0.04 -13.86
CA TRP A 45 7.23 -0.07 -13.73
C TRP A 45 6.57 0.32 -15.04
#